data_AF-A0A928I751-F1
#
_entry.id   AF-A0A928I751-F1
#
_cell.length_a   1.000
_cell.length_b   1.000
_cell.length_c   1.000
_cell.angle_alpha   90.00
_cell.angle_beta   90.00
_cell.angle_gamma   90.00
#
_symmetry.space_group_name_H-M   'P 1'
#
loop_
_entity.id
_entity.type
_entity.pdbx_description
1 polymer ?
#
loop_
_entity_poly.entity_id
_entity_poly.type
_entity_poly.pdbx_seq_one_letter_code
_entity_poly.pdbx_strand_id
1 'polypeptide(L)'
;MDIEMLKEQICDVCRKMWQQGWVAANDGNVSVKLDDGTFLATPTGVSKSFITPDKLVRIDGEGKVLEGAPGYKPSSEIKMHLRCYRERPDVGAVVHAHPPTATGFAVAGKSMDKYSMIETVIAIGSIPLTPYGTPSTDEVPEAITPYLAEHDVMLLQNHGALTVGCDLITAYYRMETLELFAKISLVAELLGGAKEIPMPEIEKLLYLRENYYHVTGKHPGYKKYNKDEE
;
A
#
# COMPACT_ATOMS: atom_id res chain seq x y z
N MET A 1 -17.07 -0.12 -13.09
CA MET A 1 -17.76 0.73 -12.08
C MET A 1 -17.89 2.12 -12.67
N ASP A 2 -18.93 2.89 -12.34
CA ASP A 2 -19.05 4.26 -12.84
C ASP A 2 -17.87 5.13 -12.38
N ILE A 3 -17.35 5.99 -13.26
CA ILE A 3 -16.17 6.82 -13.00
C ILE A 3 -16.43 7.83 -11.87
N GLU A 4 -17.65 8.36 -11.77
CA GLU A 4 -18.01 9.29 -10.70
C GLU A 4 -18.06 8.58 -9.34
N MET A 5 -18.55 7.34 -9.30
CA MET A 5 -18.48 6.51 -8.08
C MET A 5 -17.02 6.25 -7.66
N LEU A 6 -16.13 5.99 -8.62
CA LEU A 6 -14.70 5.82 -8.36
C LEU A 6 -14.06 7.09 -7.79
N LYS A 7 -14.38 8.26 -8.34
CA LYS A 7 -13.89 9.55 -7.84
C LYS A 7 -14.34 9.80 -6.40
N GLU A 8 -15.62 9.56 -6.10
CA GLU A 8 -16.14 9.67 -4.74
C GLU A 8 -15.46 8.70 -3.77
N GLN A 9 -15.21 7.46 -4.21
CA GLN A 9 -14.50 6.46 -3.42
C GLN A 9 -13.05 6.86 -3.13
N ILE A 10 -12.34 7.47 -4.10
CA ILE A 10 -11.00 8.05 -3.89
C ILE A 10 -11.07 9.15 -2.85
N CYS A 11 -12.07 10.04 -2.91
CA CYS A 11 -12.25 11.13 -1.95
C CYS A 11 -12.51 10.60 -0.53
N ASP A 12 -13.35 9.57 -0.39
CA ASP A 12 -13.60 8.91 0.89
C ASP A 12 -12.34 8.26 1.48
N VAL A 13 -11.58 7.51 0.68
CA VAL A 13 -10.31 6.90 1.11
C VAL A 13 -9.30 7.97 1.53
N CYS A 14 -9.15 9.06 0.75
CA CYS A 14 -8.29 10.18 1.10
C CYS A 14 -8.67 10.81 2.46
N ARG A 15 -9.97 10.97 2.71
CA ARG A 15 -10.48 11.50 3.97
C ARG A 15 -10.21 10.56 5.14
N LYS A 16 -10.41 9.25 4.96
CA LYS A 16 -10.13 8.23 5.98
C LYS A 16 -8.63 8.19 6.33
N MET A 17 -7.75 8.18 5.33
CA MET A 17 -6.29 8.25 5.54
C MET A 17 -5.90 9.47 6.37
N TRP A 18 -6.48 10.63 6.07
CA TRP A 18 -6.23 11.85 6.83
C TRP A 18 -6.79 11.79 8.26
N GLN A 19 -8.03 11.30 8.44
CA GLN A 19 -8.65 11.15 9.76
C GLN A 19 -7.88 10.19 10.67
N GLN A 20 -7.30 9.14 10.10
CA GLN A 20 -6.46 8.17 10.82
C GLN A 20 -5.03 8.68 11.08
N GLY A 21 -4.67 9.86 10.55
CA GLY A 21 -3.35 10.45 10.72
C GLY A 21 -2.24 9.74 9.93
N TRP A 22 -2.56 9.05 8.84
CA TRP A 22 -1.57 8.37 7.98
C TRP A 22 -0.95 9.29 6.93
N VAL A 23 -1.49 10.50 6.80
CA VAL A 23 -1.03 11.53 5.87
C VAL A 23 -1.10 12.89 6.57
N ALA A 24 -0.12 13.75 6.29
CA ALA A 24 0.00 15.10 6.81
C ALA A 24 0.29 16.10 5.69
N ALA A 25 -0.20 17.33 5.84
CA ALA A 25 -0.10 18.37 4.81
C ALA A 25 -0.60 17.86 3.45
N ASN A 26 0.28 17.68 2.48
CA ASN A 26 0.02 17.30 1.08
C ASN A 26 0.64 15.95 0.68
N ASP A 27 1.11 15.16 1.64
CA ASP A 27 1.74 13.86 1.39
C ASP A 27 0.73 12.74 1.09
N GLY A 28 1.26 11.54 0.81
CA GLY A 28 0.49 10.38 0.38
C GLY A 28 -0.11 10.55 -1.01
N ASN A 29 -0.57 9.46 -1.61
CA ASN A 29 -1.25 9.50 -2.91
C ASN A 29 -2.04 8.22 -3.18
N VAL A 30 -3.08 8.36 -4.00
CA VAL A 30 -4.01 7.28 -4.37
C VAL A 30 -4.18 7.31 -5.88
N SER A 31 -4.19 6.13 -6.50
CA SER A 31 -4.60 5.97 -7.90
C SER A 31 -5.48 4.74 -8.11
N VAL A 32 -6.30 4.78 -9.16
CA VAL A 32 -7.14 3.68 -9.60
C VAL A 32 -7.06 3.52 -11.12
N LYS A 33 -6.92 2.28 -11.58
CA LYS A 33 -6.93 1.90 -12.99
C LYS A 33 -8.38 1.85 -13.51
N LEU A 34 -8.59 2.41 -14.69
CA LEU A 34 -9.86 2.42 -15.40
C LEU A 34 -9.91 1.30 -16.46
N ASP A 35 -11.12 0.96 -16.89
CA ASP A 35 -11.37 -0.14 -17.84
C ASP A 35 -10.73 0.09 -19.22
N ASP A 36 -10.51 1.35 -19.61
CA ASP A 36 -9.84 1.72 -20.86
C ASP A 36 -8.30 1.81 -20.76
N GLY A 37 -7.74 1.37 -19.62
CA GLY A 37 -6.29 1.34 -19.40
C GLY A 37 -5.67 2.67 -18.97
N THR A 38 -6.48 3.71 -18.75
CA THR A 38 -6.04 4.97 -18.13
C THR A 38 -6.18 4.92 -16.60
N PHE A 39 -5.77 5.96 -15.89
CA PHE A 39 -5.75 5.98 -14.42
C PHE A 39 -6.32 7.28 -13.87
N LEU A 40 -7.12 7.19 -12.80
CA LEU A 40 -7.40 8.33 -11.92
C LEU A 40 -6.32 8.42 -10.85
N ALA A 41 -5.86 9.64 -10.54
CA ALA A 41 -4.86 9.87 -9.51
C ALA A 41 -5.16 11.14 -8.71
N THR A 42 -4.78 11.14 -7.43
CA THR A 42 -4.78 12.36 -6.62
C THR A 42 -3.72 13.34 -7.13
N PRO A 43 -4.02 14.65 -7.18
CA PRO A 43 -3.05 15.65 -7.61
C PRO A 43 -1.96 15.88 -6.57
N THR A 44 -0.81 16.38 -7.02
CA THR A 44 0.26 16.90 -6.16
C THR A 44 -0.18 18.18 -5.45
N GLY A 45 0.40 18.45 -4.27
CA GLY A 45 0.22 19.71 -3.56
C GLY A 45 -1.13 19.90 -2.86
N VAL A 46 -2.01 18.90 -2.87
CA VAL A 46 -3.34 18.97 -2.25
C VAL A 46 -3.42 17.99 -1.08
N SER A 47 -3.83 18.51 0.09
CA SER A 47 -4.10 17.65 1.25
C SER A 47 -5.20 16.65 0.95
N LYS A 48 -5.04 15.41 1.44
CA LYS A 48 -6.05 14.36 1.29
C LYS A 48 -7.39 14.72 1.94
N SER A 49 -7.39 15.62 2.93
CA SER A 49 -8.60 16.20 3.51
C SER A 49 -9.39 17.11 2.56
N PHE A 50 -8.74 17.68 1.54
CA PHE A 50 -9.32 18.66 0.60
C PHE A 50 -9.51 18.11 -0.82
N ILE A 51 -9.32 16.79 -1.01
CA ILE A 51 -9.57 16.14 -2.31
C ILE A 51 -11.08 16.11 -2.57
N THR A 52 -11.44 16.49 -3.80
CA THR A 52 -12.80 16.46 -4.33
C THR A 52 -12.77 15.85 -5.73
N PRO A 53 -13.89 15.28 -6.24
CA PRO A 53 -13.92 14.60 -7.54
C PRO A 53 -13.36 15.43 -8.70
N ASP A 54 -13.61 16.74 -8.71
CA ASP A 54 -13.15 17.69 -9.73
C ASP A 54 -11.64 17.97 -9.72
N LYS A 55 -10.95 17.67 -8.60
CA LYS A 55 -9.50 17.85 -8.45
C LYS A 55 -8.70 16.63 -8.89
N LEU A 56 -9.35 15.49 -9.05
CA LEU A 56 -8.69 14.27 -9.52
C LEU A 56 -8.25 14.46 -10.97
N VAL A 57 -7.08 13.92 -11.29
CA VAL A 57 -6.53 13.94 -12.64
C VAL A 57 -6.64 12.56 -13.25
N ARG A 58 -6.95 12.50 -14.54
CA ARG A 58 -6.88 11.30 -15.35
C ARG A 58 -5.59 11.32 -16.15
N ILE A 59 -4.83 10.24 -16.09
CA ILE A 59 -3.51 10.12 -16.73
C ILE A 59 -3.41 8.85 -17.57
N ASP A 60 -2.50 8.85 -18.55
CA ASP A 60 -2.10 7.65 -19.27
C ASP A 60 -1.01 6.84 -18.53
N GLY A 61 -0.56 5.74 -19.13
CA GLY A 61 0.48 4.87 -18.58
C GLY A 61 1.88 5.47 -18.50
N GLU A 62 2.10 6.65 -19.08
CA GLU A 62 3.34 7.43 -18.97
C GLU A 62 3.22 8.56 -17.93
N GLY A 63 2.04 8.70 -17.30
CA GLY A 63 1.77 9.73 -16.31
C GLY A 63 1.40 11.09 -16.90
N LYS A 64 1.14 11.17 -18.21
CA LYS A 64 0.69 12.41 -18.86
C LYS A 64 -0.80 12.62 -18.58
N VAL A 65 -1.16 13.87 -18.26
CA VAL A 65 -2.55 14.26 -18.00
C VAL A 65 -3.37 14.22 -19.28
N LEU A 66 -4.47 13.47 -19.24
CA LEU A 66 -5.49 13.37 -20.28
C LEU A 66 -6.68 14.27 -19.96
N GLU A 67 -7.14 14.27 -18.70
CA GLU A 67 -8.24 15.10 -18.20
C GLU A 67 -7.95 15.57 -16.77
N GLY A 68 -8.43 16.77 -16.42
CA GLY A 68 -8.29 17.35 -15.08
C GLY A 68 -8.48 18.86 -15.10
N ALA A 69 -8.88 19.45 -13.98
CA ALA A 69 -9.04 20.89 -13.90
C ALA A 69 -7.68 21.63 -14.06
N PRO A 70 -7.67 22.84 -14.66
CA PRO A 70 -6.43 23.58 -14.93
C PRO A 70 -5.56 23.76 -13.68
N GLY A 71 -4.27 23.49 -13.81
CA GLY A 71 -3.28 23.65 -12.73
C GLY A 71 -3.06 22.39 -11.89
N TYR A 72 -3.93 21.39 -11.95
CA TYR A 72 -3.69 20.11 -11.29
C TYR A 72 -2.77 19.21 -12.13
N LYS A 73 -1.86 18.53 -11.42
CA LYS A 73 -0.91 17.56 -11.96
C LYS A 73 -0.91 16.34 -11.04
N PRO A 74 -0.63 15.13 -11.53
CA PRO A 74 -0.55 13.95 -10.67
C PRO A 74 0.54 14.12 -9.60
N SER A 75 0.48 13.31 -8.55
CA SER A 75 1.56 13.21 -7.55
C SER A 75 2.93 13.05 -8.22
N SER A 76 3.97 13.64 -7.62
CA SER A 76 5.35 13.45 -8.11
C SER A 76 5.82 12.00 -8.01
N GLU A 77 5.14 11.19 -7.20
CA GLU A 77 5.44 9.76 -7.01
C GLU A 77 4.57 8.83 -7.87
N ILE A 78 3.80 9.37 -8.81
CA ILE A 78 2.92 8.56 -9.65
C ILE A 78 3.66 7.47 -10.43
N LYS A 79 4.95 7.66 -10.71
CA LYS A 79 5.83 6.64 -11.30
C LYS A 79 5.86 5.34 -10.50
N MET A 80 5.81 5.42 -9.17
CA MET A 80 5.75 4.26 -8.28
C MET A 80 4.46 3.47 -8.51
N HIS A 81 3.31 4.17 -8.64
CA HIS A 81 2.01 3.55 -8.90
C HIS A 81 1.97 2.92 -10.29
N LEU A 82 2.45 3.63 -11.31
CA LEU A 82 2.53 3.14 -12.69
C LEU A 82 3.42 1.89 -12.80
N ARG A 83 4.50 1.81 -12.03
CA ARG A 83 5.30 0.59 -11.91
C ARG A 83 4.47 -0.57 -11.39
N CYS A 84 3.68 -0.40 -10.33
CA CYS A 84 2.80 -1.45 -9.83
C CYS A 84 1.85 -1.96 -10.91
N TYR A 85 1.15 -1.06 -11.62
CA TYR A 85 0.22 -1.45 -12.68
C TYR A 85 0.88 -2.18 -13.86
N ARG A 86 2.13 -1.82 -14.19
CA ARG A 86 2.87 -2.46 -15.28
C ARG A 86 3.34 -3.87 -14.91
N GLU A 87 3.89 -4.04 -13.72
CA GLU A 87 4.42 -5.35 -13.28
C GLU A 87 3.30 -6.31 -12.85
N ARG A 88 2.13 -5.78 -12.45
CA ARG A 88 1.04 -6.56 -11.87
C ARG A 88 -0.31 -6.27 -12.55
N PRO A 89 -0.72 -7.12 -13.52
CA PRO A 89 -2.01 -6.97 -14.21
C PRO A 89 -3.24 -7.06 -13.31
N ASP A 90 -3.13 -7.76 -12.16
CA ASP A 90 -4.19 -7.93 -11.16
C ASP A 90 -4.41 -6.70 -10.27
N VAL A 91 -3.53 -5.69 -10.36
CA VAL A 91 -3.66 -4.46 -9.58
C VAL A 91 -4.61 -3.49 -10.27
N GLY A 92 -5.69 -3.16 -9.56
CA GLY A 92 -6.66 -2.13 -9.94
C GLY A 92 -6.48 -0.82 -9.18
N ALA A 93 -5.84 -0.82 -8.00
CA ALA A 93 -5.60 0.40 -7.23
C ALA A 93 -4.29 0.35 -6.43
N VAL A 94 -3.76 1.54 -6.15
CA VAL A 94 -2.53 1.73 -5.36
C VAL A 94 -2.74 2.85 -4.36
N VAL A 95 -2.36 2.60 -3.11
CA VAL A 95 -2.42 3.56 -1.99
C VAL A 95 -1.05 3.66 -1.35
N HIS A 96 -0.50 4.88 -1.33
CA HIS A 96 0.72 5.23 -0.62
C HIS A 96 0.41 6.22 0.50
N ALA A 97 1.00 5.98 1.68
CA ALA A 97 0.81 6.77 2.89
C ALA A 97 2.01 6.65 3.84
N HIS A 98 1.94 7.40 4.93
CA HIS A 98 2.90 7.45 6.04
C HIS A 98 2.25 7.07 7.39
N PRO A 99 1.62 5.89 7.50
CA PRO A 99 1.04 5.43 8.77
C PRO A 99 2.13 5.39 9.87
N PRO A 100 1.96 6.08 11.02
CA PRO A 100 3.08 6.38 11.91
C PRO A 100 3.82 5.16 12.46
N THR A 101 3.11 4.10 12.84
CA THR A 101 3.76 2.94 13.47
C THR A 101 4.49 2.10 12.43
N ALA A 102 3.83 1.79 11.32
CA ALA A 102 4.43 1.06 10.21
C ALA A 102 5.61 1.84 9.58
N THR A 103 5.49 3.16 9.46
CA THR A 103 6.61 4.02 9.04
C THR A 103 7.74 3.99 10.06
N GLY A 104 7.44 3.89 11.36
CA GLY A 104 8.43 3.67 12.41
C GLY A 104 9.26 2.39 12.19
N PHE A 105 8.64 1.28 11.79
CA PHE A 105 9.38 0.07 11.39
C PHE A 105 10.29 0.33 10.17
N ALA A 106 9.78 1.03 9.16
CA ALA A 106 10.53 1.35 7.96
C ALA A 106 11.76 2.25 8.25
N VAL A 107 11.61 3.22 9.16
CA VAL A 107 12.70 4.09 9.64
C VAL A 107 13.69 3.31 10.52
N ALA A 108 13.21 2.34 11.30
CA ALA A 108 14.05 1.48 12.13
C ALA A 108 14.81 0.41 11.31
N GLY A 109 14.64 0.35 9.99
CA GLY A 109 15.28 -0.66 9.16
C GLY A 109 14.71 -2.07 9.37
N LYS A 110 13.47 -2.19 9.88
CA LYS A 110 12.85 -3.47 10.22
C LYS A 110 11.74 -3.81 9.23
N SER A 111 11.85 -4.96 8.59
CA SER A 111 10.72 -5.56 7.88
C SER A 111 9.70 -6.11 8.87
N MET A 112 8.48 -6.37 8.42
CA MET A 112 7.42 -6.93 9.26
C MET A 112 7.01 -8.30 8.73
N ASP A 113 7.73 -9.31 9.19
CA ASP A 113 7.71 -10.69 8.70
C ASP A 113 7.45 -11.72 9.82
N LYS A 114 6.96 -11.27 10.98
CA LYS A 114 6.50 -12.15 12.07
C LYS A 114 5.05 -12.58 11.83
N TYR A 115 4.78 -13.88 11.92
CA TYR A 115 3.46 -14.47 11.71
C TYR A 115 2.74 -14.61 13.05
N SER A 116 2.50 -13.49 13.74
CA SER A 116 1.95 -13.46 15.10
C SER A 116 0.47 -13.09 15.17
N MET A 117 -0.16 -12.72 14.05
CA MET A 117 -1.55 -12.28 13.99
C MET A 117 -2.30 -12.95 12.83
N ILE A 118 -3.39 -13.65 13.14
CA ILE A 118 -4.17 -14.46 12.19
C ILE A 118 -4.63 -13.63 10.98
N GLU A 119 -5.21 -12.46 11.24
CA GLU A 119 -5.74 -11.56 10.23
C GLU A 119 -4.65 -11.09 9.27
N THR A 120 -3.45 -10.84 9.79
CA THR A 120 -2.29 -10.43 8.97
C THR A 120 -1.81 -11.57 8.09
N VAL A 121 -1.73 -12.80 8.62
CA VAL A 121 -1.36 -13.99 7.82
C VAL A 121 -2.34 -14.24 6.68
N ILE A 122 -3.63 -13.96 6.86
CA ILE A 122 -4.63 -14.12 5.79
C ILE A 122 -4.58 -12.95 4.81
N ALA A 123 -4.51 -11.70 5.29
CA ALA A 123 -4.76 -10.53 4.47
C ALA A 123 -3.53 -10.00 3.73
N ILE A 124 -2.36 -9.94 4.39
CA ILE A 124 -1.20 -9.17 3.90
C ILE A 124 0.14 -9.89 3.97
N GLY A 125 0.29 -10.90 4.83
CA GLY A 125 1.44 -11.80 4.87
C GLY A 125 2.70 -11.12 5.38
N SER A 126 3.87 -11.58 4.93
CA SER A 126 5.11 -10.85 5.17
C SER A 126 5.14 -9.53 4.41
N ILE A 127 5.59 -8.50 5.11
CA ILE A 127 5.76 -7.16 4.56
C ILE A 127 7.27 -6.86 4.52
N PRO A 128 7.87 -6.82 3.32
CA PRO A 128 9.28 -6.52 3.16
C PRO A 128 9.55 -5.05 3.45
N LEU A 129 10.80 -4.75 3.78
CA LEU A 129 11.36 -3.41 3.72
C LEU A 129 12.14 -3.27 2.41
N THR A 130 11.69 -2.38 1.53
CA THR A 130 12.39 -2.11 0.28
C THR A 130 13.61 -1.22 0.54
N PRO A 131 14.70 -1.35 -0.23
CA PRO A 131 15.83 -0.42 -0.14
C PRO A 131 15.39 1.03 -0.29
N TYR A 132 16.14 1.95 0.32
CA TYR A 132 15.94 3.38 0.14
C TYR A 132 16.02 3.76 -1.34
N GLY A 133 15.11 4.63 -1.76
CA GLY A 133 15.16 5.33 -3.03
C GLY A 133 14.69 6.76 -2.83
N THR A 134 15.27 7.70 -3.57
CA THR A 134 14.91 9.10 -3.49
C THR A 134 13.49 9.32 -4.04
N PRO A 135 12.56 9.89 -3.27
CA PRO A 135 11.21 10.21 -3.74
C PRO A 135 11.22 11.05 -5.03
N SER A 136 10.20 10.85 -5.87
CA SER A 136 10.05 11.54 -7.17
C SER A 136 11.12 11.25 -8.24
N THR A 137 12.04 10.31 -8.00
CA THR A 137 12.95 9.76 -9.02
C THR A 137 12.49 8.37 -9.47
N ASP A 138 13.27 7.71 -10.32
CA ASP A 138 13.03 6.32 -10.72
C ASP A 138 13.56 5.29 -9.68
N GLU A 139 14.29 5.75 -8.65
CA GLU A 139 14.89 4.89 -7.62
C GLU A 139 13.84 4.16 -6.77
N VAL A 140 12.75 4.83 -6.34
CA VAL A 140 11.67 4.17 -5.59
C VAL A 140 10.95 3.10 -6.44
N PRO A 141 10.49 3.40 -7.67
CA PRO A 141 9.99 2.38 -8.58
C PRO A 141 10.93 1.19 -8.77
N GLU A 142 12.24 1.42 -8.92
CA GLU A 142 13.24 0.36 -9.05
C GLU A 142 13.38 -0.46 -7.76
N ALA A 143 13.41 0.18 -6.60
CA ALA A 143 13.55 -0.46 -5.31
C ALA A 143 12.37 -1.38 -4.95
N ILE A 144 11.14 -1.02 -5.34
CA ILE A 144 9.96 -1.87 -5.08
C ILE A 144 9.82 -3.05 -6.06
N THR A 145 10.38 -2.93 -7.27
CA THR A 145 10.14 -3.88 -8.37
C THR A 145 10.41 -5.34 -8.01
N PRO A 146 11.53 -5.70 -7.33
CA PRO A 146 11.81 -7.09 -6.94
C PRO A 146 10.75 -7.73 -6.04
N TYR A 147 9.97 -6.93 -5.32
CA TYR A 147 8.98 -7.39 -4.34
C TYR A 147 7.57 -7.47 -4.93
N LEU A 148 7.31 -6.75 -6.03
CA LEU A 148 5.98 -6.67 -6.64
C LEU A 148 5.43 -8.01 -7.11
N ALA A 149 6.27 -9.00 -7.44
CA ALA A 149 5.79 -10.30 -7.91
C ALA A 149 5.05 -11.10 -6.81
N GLU A 150 5.38 -10.84 -5.55
CA GLU A 150 4.94 -11.65 -4.41
C GLU A 150 4.13 -10.84 -3.39
N HIS A 151 4.38 -9.54 -3.25
CA HIS A 151 3.80 -8.72 -2.17
C HIS A 151 2.70 -7.79 -2.64
N ASP A 152 1.71 -7.62 -1.77
CA ASP A 152 0.65 -6.61 -1.92
C ASP A 152 0.83 -5.40 -1.00
N VAL A 153 1.76 -5.50 -0.04
CA VAL A 153 2.09 -4.49 0.96
C VAL A 153 3.60 -4.43 1.11
N MET A 154 4.16 -3.23 1.12
CA MET A 154 5.60 -2.99 1.26
C MET A 154 5.86 -1.79 2.18
N LEU A 155 6.87 -1.90 3.05
CA LEU A 155 7.47 -0.75 3.73
C LEU A 155 8.54 -0.14 2.84
N LEU A 156 8.61 1.19 2.81
CA LEU A 156 9.60 1.96 2.07
C LEU A 156 10.60 2.57 3.05
N GLN A 157 11.86 2.13 3.01
CA GLN A 157 12.89 2.54 3.99
C GLN A 157 13.00 4.07 4.12
N ASN A 158 12.92 4.56 5.36
CA ASN A 158 12.93 5.99 5.71
C ASN A 158 11.86 6.85 5.01
N HIS A 159 10.79 6.24 4.53
CA HIS A 159 9.78 6.94 3.75
C HIS A 159 8.37 6.67 4.29
N GLY A 160 7.82 5.48 4.06
CA GLY A 160 6.40 5.20 4.29
C GLY A 160 5.99 3.78 3.97
N ALA A 161 4.78 3.62 3.48
CA ALA A 161 4.24 2.34 3.04
C ALA A 161 3.54 2.44 1.67
N LEU A 162 3.53 1.33 0.95
CA LEU A 162 2.84 1.18 -0.33
C LEU A 162 1.95 -0.06 -0.29
N THR A 163 0.72 0.07 -0.74
CA THR A 163 -0.23 -1.03 -0.84
C THR A 163 -0.89 -1.06 -2.21
N VAL A 164 -1.12 -2.27 -2.72
CA VAL A 164 -1.81 -2.51 -3.98
C VAL A 164 -3.06 -3.35 -3.73
N GLY A 165 -4.06 -3.26 -4.60
CA GLY A 165 -5.31 -4.02 -4.50
C GLY A 165 -5.92 -4.27 -5.87
N CYS A 166 -6.78 -5.30 -5.99
CA CYS A 166 -7.60 -5.50 -7.19
C CYS A 166 -8.61 -4.34 -7.39
N ASP A 167 -8.95 -3.66 -6.30
CA ASP A 167 -9.73 -2.44 -6.26
C ASP A 167 -9.22 -1.52 -5.13
N LEU A 168 -9.77 -0.31 -5.08
CA LEU A 168 -9.35 0.73 -4.15
C LEU A 168 -9.60 0.37 -2.69
N ILE A 169 -10.71 -0.30 -2.38
CA ILE A 169 -11.04 -0.67 -1.01
C ILE A 169 -10.08 -1.74 -0.51
N THR A 170 -9.75 -2.71 -1.35
CA THR A 170 -8.75 -3.73 -1.04
C THR A 170 -7.39 -3.11 -0.76
N ALA A 171 -6.93 -2.16 -1.59
CA ALA A 171 -5.67 -1.45 -1.35
C ALA A 171 -5.71 -0.67 -0.02
N TYR A 172 -6.79 0.06 0.25
CA TYR A 172 -6.98 0.81 1.50
C TYR A 172 -7.01 -0.11 2.74
N TYR A 173 -7.76 -1.22 2.71
CA TYR A 173 -7.84 -2.16 3.83
C TYR A 173 -6.51 -2.84 4.12
N ARG A 174 -5.66 -3.04 3.11
CA ARG A 174 -4.28 -3.51 3.32
C ARG A 174 -3.44 -2.48 4.07
N MET A 175 -3.60 -1.19 3.76
CA MET A 175 -2.93 -0.11 4.49
C MET A 175 -3.41 -0.03 5.94
N GLU A 176 -4.72 -0.18 6.15
CA GLU A 176 -5.33 -0.21 7.49
C GLU A 176 -4.84 -1.39 8.32
N THR A 177 -4.80 -2.58 7.70
CA THR A 177 -4.30 -3.81 8.33
C THR A 177 -2.82 -3.67 8.68
N LEU A 178 -2.01 -3.08 7.78
CA LEU A 178 -0.60 -2.84 8.02
C LEU A 178 -0.37 -1.98 9.27
N GLU A 179 -1.07 -0.84 9.39
CA GLU A 179 -0.87 0.04 10.55
C GLU A 179 -1.36 -0.61 11.86
N LEU A 180 -2.48 -1.34 11.81
CA LEU A 180 -2.95 -2.09 12.97
C LEU A 180 -1.92 -3.16 13.39
N PHE A 181 -1.41 -3.91 12.42
CA PHE A 181 -0.40 -4.93 12.68
C PHE A 181 0.90 -4.34 13.23
N ALA A 182 1.30 -3.15 12.76
CA ALA A 182 2.46 -2.43 13.28
C ALA A 182 2.27 -2.02 14.74
N LYS A 183 1.10 -1.48 15.09
CA LYS A 183 0.75 -1.15 16.48
C LYS A 183 0.81 -2.36 17.40
N ILE A 184 0.20 -3.47 16.98
CA ILE A 184 0.18 -4.71 17.77
C ILE A 184 1.59 -5.29 17.90
N SER A 185 2.35 -5.32 16.81
CA SER A 185 3.72 -5.81 16.81
C SER A 185 4.61 -4.98 17.73
N LEU A 186 4.51 -3.64 17.68
CA LEU A 186 5.25 -2.76 18.57
C LEU A 186 4.92 -3.04 20.05
N VAL A 187 3.64 -3.20 20.39
CA VAL A 187 3.22 -3.57 21.75
C VAL A 187 3.78 -4.94 22.14
N ALA A 188 3.74 -5.93 21.26
CA ALA A 188 4.29 -7.25 21.53
C ALA A 188 5.80 -7.21 21.80
N GLU A 189 6.57 -6.44 21.03
CA GLU A 189 8.01 -6.23 21.28
C GLU A 189 8.26 -5.58 22.64
N LEU A 190 7.47 -4.56 23.01
CA LEU A 190 7.57 -3.91 24.33
C LEU A 190 7.25 -4.85 25.50
N LEU A 191 6.44 -5.89 25.26
CA LEU A 191 6.06 -6.90 26.25
C LEU A 191 7.00 -8.13 26.27
N GLY A 192 8.12 -8.09 25.54
CA GLY A 192 9.12 -9.16 25.52
C GLY A 192 9.14 -10.01 24.24
N GLY A 193 8.51 -9.54 23.16
CA GLY A 193 8.57 -10.14 21.84
C GLY A 193 7.29 -10.88 21.43
N ALA A 194 6.98 -10.83 20.13
CA ALA A 194 5.85 -11.58 19.57
C ALA A 194 6.08 -13.10 19.58
N LYS A 195 5.04 -13.87 19.92
CA LYS A 195 5.00 -15.32 19.75
C LYS A 195 4.38 -15.65 18.40
N GLU A 196 5.13 -16.32 17.54
CA GLU A 196 4.64 -16.67 16.21
C GLU A 196 3.72 -17.89 16.23
N ILE A 197 2.77 -17.86 15.30
CA ILE A 197 1.86 -18.96 15.02
C ILE A 197 2.71 -20.12 14.46
N PRO A 198 2.58 -21.35 14.98
CA PRO A 198 3.31 -22.50 14.44
C PRO A 198 2.96 -22.75 12.97
N MET A 199 3.94 -23.21 12.20
CA MET A 199 3.79 -23.42 10.75
C MET A 199 2.54 -24.25 10.34
N PRO A 200 2.17 -25.36 11.03
CA PRO A 200 0.96 -26.11 10.69
C PRO A 200 -0.34 -25.30 10.81
N GLU A 201 -0.39 -24.30 11.70
CA GLU A 201 -1.54 -23.42 11.82
C GLU A 201 -1.50 -22.32 10.74
N ILE A 202 -0.31 -21.80 10.40
CA ILE A 202 -0.12 -20.87 9.27
C ILE A 202 -0.63 -21.52 7.96
N GLU A 203 -0.30 -22.79 7.71
CA GLU A 203 -0.78 -23.53 6.53
C GLU A 203 -2.31 -23.59 6.45
N LYS A 204 -3.00 -23.78 7.59
CA LYS A 204 -4.47 -23.72 7.64
C LYS A 204 -4.99 -22.33 7.32
N LEU A 205 -4.33 -21.27 7.79
CA LEU A 205 -4.72 -19.90 7.47
C LEU A 205 -4.54 -19.58 5.98
N LEU A 206 -3.44 -20.05 5.37
CA LEU A 206 -3.22 -19.93 3.93
C LEU A 206 -4.26 -20.72 3.13
N TYR A 207 -4.65 -21.90 3.62
CA TYR A 207 -5.75 -22.67 3.04
C TYR A 207 -7.08 -21.89 3.11
N LEU A 208 -7.42 -21.30 4.25
CA LEU A 208 -8.64 -20.49 4.42
C LEU A 208 -8.64 -19.25 3.52
N ARG A 209 -7.49 -18.57 3.41
CA ARG A 209 -7.30 -17.42 2.52
C ARG A 209 -7.73 -17.75 1.09
N GLU A 210 -7.25 -18.88 0.57
CA GLU A 210 -7.47 -19.29 -0.82
C GLU A 210 -8.87 -19.88 -1.04
N ASN A 211 -9.30 -20.80 -0.16
CA ASN A 211 -10.45 -21.66 -0.41
C ASN A 211 -11.75 -21.20 0.24
N TYR A 212 -11.68 -20.32 1.24
CA TYR A 212 -12.85 -19.87 2.00
C TYR A 212 -13.09 -18.36 1.84
N TYR A 213 -12.06 -17.54 2.09
CA TYR A 213 -12.18 -16.09 2.01
C TYR A 213 -11.97 -15.54 0.60
N HIS A 214 -11.30 -16.30 -0.27
CA HIS A 214 -10.96 -15.90 -1.64
C HIS A 214 -10.27 -14.53 -1.70
N VAL A 215 -9.30 -14.31 -0.81
CA VAL A 215 -8.56 -13.05 -0.75
C VAL A 215 -7.73 -12.90 -2.03
N THR A 216 -7.92 -11.79 -2.74
CA THR A 216 -7.21 -11.49 -4.00
C THR A 216 -5.76 -11.08 -3.76
N GLY A 217 -4.97 -10.87 -4.82
CA GLY A 217 -3.58 -10.42 -4.74
C GLY A 217 -2.57 -11.56 -4.61
N LYS A 218 -1.27 -11.21 -4.66
CA LYS A 218 -0.19 -12.19 -4.73
C LYS A 218 0.20 -12.76 -3.39
N HIS A 219 0.15 -11.94 -2.33
CA HIS A 219 0.43 -12.30 -0.93
C HIS A 219 1.46 -13.43 -0.78
N PRO A 220 2.71 -13.16 -0.35
CA PRO A 220 3.81 -14.13 -0.43
C PRO A 220 3.60 -15.42 0.39
N GLY A 221 2.59 -15.49 1.26
CA GLY A 221 2.45 -16.53 2.26
C GLY A 221 3.53 -16.39 3.32
N TYR A 222 4.29 -17.47 3.58
CA TYR A 222 5.36 -17.52 4.57
C TYR A 222 6.73 -17.19 3.97
N LYS A 223 7.31 -16.07 4.38
CA LYS A 223 8.64 -15.57 4.03
C LYS A 223 9.20 -14.72 5.17
N LYS A 224 10.52 -14.80 5.37
CA LYS A 224 11.31 -14.08 6.37
C LYS A 224 12.37 -13.21 5.68
N TYR A 225 12.61 -12.03 6.22
CA TYR A 225 13.44 -10.95 5.69
C TYR A 225 14.41 -10.43 6.74
N ASN A 226 13.97 -10.34 8.00
CA ASN A 226 14.87 -10.07 9.10
C ASN A 226 15.67 -11.36 9.33
N LYS A 227 17.00 -11.29 9.20
CA LYS A 227 17.86 -12.34 9.77
C LYS A 227 17.72 -12.22 11.28
N ASP A 228 17.53 -13.34 11.97
CA ASP A 228 17.52 -13.37 13.43
C ASP A 228 18.73 -12.54 13.91
N GLU A 229 18.46 -11.51 14.72
CA GLU A 229 19.51 -10.80 15.44
C GLU A 229 20.15 -11.86 16.36
N GLU A 230 21.27 -12.45 15.92
CA GLU A 230 22.12 -13.34 16.73
C GLU A 230 22.59 -12.64 18.00
#